data_AF-A0A0V7YZ51-F1
#
_entry.id   AF-A0A0V7YZ51-F1
#
_cell.length_a   1.000
_cell.length_b   1.000
_cell.length_c   1.000
_cell.angle_alpha   90.00
_cell.angle_beta   90.00
_cell.angle_gamma   90.00
#
_symmetry.space_group_name_H-M   'P 1'
#
loop_
_entity.id
_entity.type
_entity.pdbx_description
1 polymer ?
#
loop_
_entity_poly.entity_id
_entity_poly.type
_entity_poly.pdbx_seq_one_letter_code
_entity_poly.pdbx_strand_id
1 'polypeptide(L)'
;MASAGGSAMAQTTPPPQTGAAAATPDNAILLTVFLRHDQSRPLAELNEQLAKQGFYKAFPPPGIEVVSWNVVMGIGQIITLRLPATRLREINRVLEDTAWGAYRTEFYPTYDYKAVGLAEHDKAR
;
A
#
# COMPACT_ATOMS: atom_id res chain seq x y z
N MET A 1 28.06 -51.95 -5.38
CA MET A 1 27.58 -50.67 -5.95
C MET A 1 26.87 -49.91 -4.84
N ALA A 2 27.48 -48.85 -4.30
CA ALA A 2 26.86 -48.00 -3.28
C ALA A 2 26.24 -46.78 -3.97
N SER A 3 24.94 -46.58 -3.79
CA SER A 3 24.19 -45.43 -4.30
C SER A 3 24.40 -44.23 -3.37
N ALA A 4 24.97 -43.15 -3.90
CA ALA A 4 25.07 -41.88 -3.20
C ALA A 4 23.73 -41.14 -3.28
N GLY A 5 23.10 -40.90 -2.13
CA GLY A 5 21.90 -40.06 -2.03
C GLY A 5 22.27 -38.59 -2.18
N GLY A 6 21.76 -37.95 -3.24
CA GLY A 6 21.88 -36.50 -3.43
C GLY A 6 20.90 -35.75 -2.55
N SER A 7 21.40 -34.91 -1.66
CA SER A 7 20.58 -33.99 -0.86
C SER A 7 20.10 -32.83 -1.74
N ALA A 8 18.79 -32.73 -1.95
CA ALA A 8 18.18 -31.57 -2.59
C ALA A 8 18.18 -30.38 -1.61
N MET A 9 19.01 -29.37 -1.87
CA MET A 9 18.91 -28.09 -1.18
C MET A 9 17.72 -27.30 -1.75
N ALA A 10 16.73 -27.03 -0.91
CA ALA A 10 15.67 -26.08 -1.24
C ALA A 10 16.28 -24.69 -1.43
N GLN A 11 16.12 -24.11 -2.62
CA GLN A 11 16.49 -22.73 -2.88
C GLN A 11 15.54 -21.81 -2.11
N THR A 12 16.02 -21.25 -1.01
CA THR A 12 15.34 -20.14 -0.35
C THR A 12 15.48 -18.92 -1.26
N THR A 13 14.38 -18.52 -1.89
CA THR A 13 14.32 -17.26 -2.62
C THR A 13 14.64 -16.14 -1.63
N PRO A 14 15.60 -15.24 -1.91
CA PRO A 14 15.87 -14.10 -1.05
C PRO A 14 14.57 -13.30 -0.86
N PRO A 15 14.33 -12.72 0.34
CA PRO A 15 13.20 -11.83 0.53
C PRO A 15 13.23 -10.73 -0.55
N PRO A 16 12.06 -10.40 -1.15
CA PRO A 16 12.00 -9.36 -2.18
C PRO A 16 12.69 -8.10 -1.68
N GLN A 17 13.62 -7.58 -2.49
CA GLN A 17 14.32 -6.34 -2.17
C GLN A 17 13.30 -5.19 -2.10
N THR A 18 13.21 -4.53 -0.95
CA THR A 18 12.38 -3.35 -0.75
C THR A 18 12.68 -2.31 -1.83
N GLY A 19 11.67 -1.86 -2.57
CA GLY A 19 11.83 -0.84 -3.61
C GLY A 19 12.23 -1.33 -5.01
N ALA A 20 12.53 -2.62 -5.24
CA ALA A 20 13.02 -3.07 -6.55
C ALA A 20 11.91 -3.23 -7.62
N ALA A 21 10.66 -3.45 -7.21
CA ALA A 21 9.56 -3.70 -8.13
C ALA A 21 8.78 -2.41 -8.47
N ALA A 22 8.73 -2.10 -9.77
CA ALA A 22 7.84 -1.08 -10.33
C ALA A 22 6.49 -1.68 -10.71
N ALA A 23 5.44 -0.86 -10.65
CA ALA A 23 4.11 -1.22 -11.10
C ALA A 23 4.06 -1.27 -12.64
N THR A 24 3.49 -2.34 -13.19
CA THR A 24 3.18 -2.52 -14.62
C THR A 24 1.68 -2.85 -14.75
N PRO A 25 1.07 -2.75 -15.94
CA PRO A 25 -0.32 -3.16 -16.14
C PRO A 25 -0.63 -4.58 -15.65
N ASP A 26 0.35 -5.50 -15.73
CA ASP A 26 0.15 -6.92 -15.40
C ASP A 26 0.34 -7.26 -13.91
N ASN A 27 1.03 -6.40 -13.15
CA ASN A 27 1.37 -6.68 -11.74
C ASN A 27 0.79 -5.67 -10.74
N ALA A 28 0.21 -4.57 -11.25
CA ALA A 28 -0.26 -3.47 -10.43
C ALA A 28 -1.59 -3.80 -9.75
N ILE A 29 -1.67 -3.44 -8.47
CA ILE A 29 -2.93 -3.29 -7.76
C ILE A 29 -3.18 -1.79 -7.51
N LEU A 30 -4.43 -1.45 -7.25
CA LEU A 30 -4.79 -0.20 -6.60
C LEU A 30 -5.00 -0.48 -5.12
N LEU A 31 -4.45 0.35 -4.25
CA LEU A 31 -4.68 0.28 -2.80
C LEU A 31 -5.35 1.56 -2.35
N THR A 32 -6.58 1.46 -1.84
CA THR A 32 -7.23 2.57 -1.16
C THR A 32 -6.98 2.47 0.34
N VAL A 33 -6.37 3.51 0.90
CA VAL A 33 -6.08 3.64 2.32
C VAL A 33 -6.96 4.74 2.90
N PHE A 34 -7.71 4.42 3.95
CA PHE A 34 -8.39 5.41 4.76
C PHE A 34 -7.53 5.69 5.99
N LEU A 35 -7.12 6.93 6.15
CA LEU A 35 -6.50 7.46 7.36
C LEU A 35 -7.59 8.22 8.13
N ARG A 36 -8.36 7.51 8.95
CA ARG A 36 -9.47 8.14 9.67
C ARG A 36 -8.96 9.01 10.80
N HIS A 37 -9.48 10.24 10.89
CA HIS A 37 -9.13 11.14 11.99
C HIS A 37 -9.59 10.58 13.32
N ASP A 38 -8.75 10.76 14.34
CA ASP A 38 -9.17 10.66 15.73
C ASP A 38 -9.77 12.00 16.17
N GLN A 39 -11.10 12.07 16.18
CA GLN A 39 -11.82 13.29 16.58
C GLN A 39 -11.87 13.50 18.10
N SER A 40 -11.32 12.57 18.90
CA SER A 40 -11.23 12.74 20.36
C SER A 40 -10.06 13.63 20.80
N ARG A 41 -9.15 13.96 19.87
CA ARG A 41 -7.92 14.72 20.13
C ARG A 41 -7.82 15.97 19.26
N PRO A 42 -7.21 17.07 19.74
CA PRO A 42 -6.96 18.26 18.93
C PRO A 42 -6.04 17.97 17.71
N LEU A 43 -6.32 18.61 16.57
CA LEU A 43 -5.54 18.45 15.35
C LEU A 43 -4.05 18.79 15.52
N ALA A 44 -3.72 19.79 16.35
CA ALA A 44 -2.34 20.17 16.62
C ALA A 44 -1.52 19.02 17.23
N GLU A 45 -2.09 18.29 18.20
CA GLU A 45 -1.44 17.14 18.84
C GLU A 45 -1.22 15.99 17.86
N LEU A 46 -2.20 15.72 17.00
CA LEU A 46 -2.09 14.70 15.96
C LEU A 46 -0.99 15.03 14.96
N ASN A 47 -0.89 16.30 14.54
CA ASN A 47 0.14 16.77 13.62
C ASN A 47 1.55 16.71 14.24
N GLU A 48 1.70 17.08 15.50
CA GLU A 48 2.97 16.92 16.21
C GLU A 48 3.39 15.45 16.32
N GLN A 49 2.43 14.56 16.58
CA GLN A 49 2.70 13.13 16.63
C GLN A 49 3.17 12.60 15.26
N LEU A 50 2.47 12.92 14.18
CA LEU A 50 2.86 12.55 12.81
C LEU A 50 4.26 13.06 12.45
N ALA A 51 4.59 14.29 12.87
CA ALA A 51 5.91 14.87 12.66
C ALA A 51 7.00 14.11 13.43
N LYS A 52 6.77 13.80 14.72
CA LYS A 52 7.70 13.02 15.56
C LYS A 52 7.91 11.60 15.01
N GLN A 53 6.85 10.98 14.50
CA GLN A 53 6.90 9.65 13.89
C GLN A 53 7.43 9.65 12.45
N GLY A 54 7.60 10.82 11.82
CA GLY A 54 8.20 10.95 10.50
C GLY A 54 7.28 10.52 9.34
N PHE A 55 5.96 10.60 9.51
CA PHE A 55 4.97 10.16 8.49
C PHE A 55 5.26 10.73 7.10
N TYR A 56 5.30 12.06 6.95
CA TYR A 56 5.51 12.71 5.66
C TYR A 56 6.93 12.53 5.08
N LYS A 57 7.88 12.02 5.87
CA LYS A 57 9.21 11.65 5.40
C LYS A 57 9.24 10.23 4.82
N ALA A 58 8.45 9.33 5.41
CA ALA A 58 8.47 7.90 5.07
C ALA A 58 7.38 7.49 4.07
N PHE A 59 6.24 8.18 4.08
CA PHE A 59 5.07 7.85 3.28
C PHE A 59 4.81 8.87 2.15
N PRO A 60 4.54 8.42 0.91
CA PRO A 60 4.64 7.02 0.47
C PRO A 60 6.10 6.58 0.31
N PRO A 61 6.40 5.27 0.37
CA PRO A 61 7.73 4.77 0.08
C PRO A 61 8.19 5.11 -1.36
N PRO A 62 9.50 5.21 -1.61
CA PRO A 62 10.02 5.52 -2.95
C PRO A 62 9.52 4.56 -4.04
N GLY A 63 9.16 5.10 -5.20
CA GLY A 63 8.69 4.31 -6.34
C GLY A 63 7.26 3.76 -6.21
N ILE A 64 6.48 4.23 -5.23
CA ILE A 64 5.03 4.00 -5.14
C ILE A 64 4.32 5.21 -5.76
N GLU A 65 3.38 4.95 -6.66
CA GLU A 65 2.60 6.01 -7.31
C GLU A 65 1.41 6.40 -6.44
N VAL A 66 1.21 7.71 -6.24
CA VAL A 66 -0.01 8.26 -5.63
C VAL A 66 -1.00 8.61 -6.74
N VAL A 67 -2.08 7.84 -6.85
CA VAL A 67 -3.15 8.08 -7.82
C VAL A 67 -4.08 9.20 -7.33
N SER A 68 -4.37 9.24 -6.03
CA SER A 68 -5.12 10.33 -5.43
C SER A 68 -4.80 10.48 -3.93
N TRP A 69 -4.94 11.69 -3.40
CA TRP A 69 -4.84 12.00 -1.98
C TRP A 69 -5.80 13.13 -1.64
N ASN A 70 -6.85 12.82 -0.90
CA ASN A 70 -7.90 13.79 -0.57
C ASN A 70 -8.18 13.85 0.92
N VAL A 71 -8.45 15.04 1.44
CA VAL A 71 -9.09 15.21 2.76
C VAL A 71 -10.59 15.11 2.56
N VAL A 72 -11.21 14.13 3.22
CA VAL A 72 -12.64 13.86 3.16
C VAL A 72 -13.24 14.19 4.52
N MET A 73 -14.04 15.25 4.55
CA MET A 73 -14.69 15.77 5.76
C MET A 73 -15.48 14.66 6.46
N GLY A 74 -15.31 14.54 7.79
CA GLY A 74 -15.95 13.50 8.60
C GLY A 74 -15.29 12.11 8.53
N ILE A 75 -14.32 11.90 7.63
CA ILE A 75 -13.55 10.66 7.53
C ILE A 75 -12.12 10.92 7.96
N GLY A 76 -11.41 11.80 7.26
CA GLY A 76 -9.96 11.96 7.39
C GLY A 76 -9.33 12.07 6.02
N GLN A 77 -8.28 11.32 5.76
CA GLN A 77 -7.63 11.31 4.46
C GLN A 77 -7.90 10.00 3.75
N ILE A 78 -8.18 10.06 2.45
CA ILE A 78 -8.29 8.89 1.59
C ILE A 78 -7.21 9.00 0.53
N ILE A 79 -6.40 7.95 0.43
CA ILE A 79 -5.25 7.88 -0.46
C ILE A 79 -5.42 6.65 -1.34
N THR A 80 -5.28 6.82 -2.65
CA THR A 80 -5.20 5.69 -3.59
C THR A 80 -3.78 5.59 -4.11
N LEU A 81 -3.17 4.42 -3.95
CA LEU A 81 -1.82 4.12 -4.42
C LEU A 81 -1.87 3.10 -5.56
N ARG A 82 -0.94 3.20 -6.51
CA ARG A 82 -0.66 2.14 -7.49
C ARG A 82 0.72 1.54 -7.19
N LEU A 83 0.75 0.22 -7.08
CA LEU A 83 1.94 -0.54 -6.66
C LEU A 83 1.87 -2.00 -7.11
N PRO A 84 3.00 -2.70 -7.25
CA PRO A 84 2.98 -4.15 -7.41
C PRO A 84 2.53 -4.83 -6.11
N ALA A 85 1.77 -5.92 -6.21
CA ALA A 85 1.25 -6.66 -5.05
C ALA A 85 2.36 -7.11 -4.07
N THR A 86 3.57 -7.39 -4.59
CA THR A 86 4.74 -7.78 -3.80
C THR A 86 5.22 -6.70 -2.82
N ARG A 87 4.84 -5.43 -3.02
CA ARG A 87 5.21 -4.31 -2.16
C ARG A 87 4.11 -3.90 -1.17
N LEU A 88 2.98 -4.62 -1.12
CA LEU A 88 1.87 -4.28 -0.21
C LEU A 88 2.31 -4.25 1.26
N ARG A 89 3.18 -5.19 1.68
CA ARG A 89 3.74 -5.23 3.04
C ARG A 89 4.53 -3.98 3.40
N GLU A 90 5.24 -3.39 2.43
CA GLU A 90 6.02 -2.16 2.62
C GLU A 90 5.10 -0.99 2.99
N ILE A 91 3.96 -0.86 2.30
CA ILE A 91 2.96 0.17 2.61
C ILE A 91 2.38 -0.03 4.01
N ASN A 92 1.96 -1.26 4.32
CA ASN A 92 1.43 -1.57 5.64
C ASN A 92 2.44 -1.15 6.71
N ARG A 93 3.69 -1.61 6.58
CA ARG A 93 4.73 -1.35 7.57
C ARG A 93 4.98 0.13 7.81
N VAL A 94 5.07 0.94 6.75
CA VAL A 94 5.27 2.39 6.92
C VAL A 94 4.09 3.04 7.65
N LEU A 95 2.86 2.61 7.40
CA LEU A 95 1.69 3.14 8.08
C LEU A 95 1.59 2.67 9.54
N GLU A 96 1.98 1.43 9.83
CA GLU A 96 2.13 0.93 11.21
C GLU A 96 3.12 1.78 12.00
N ASP A 97 4.29 2.02 11.42
CA ASP A 97 5.40 2.68 12.10
C ASP A 97 5.16 4.20 12.26
N THR A 98 4.39 4.82 11.34
CA THR A 98 4.36 6.29 11.25
C THR A 98 2.99 6.95 11.33
N ALA A 99 1.89 6.22 11.11
CA ALA A 99 0.54 6.78 11.07
C ALA A 99 -0.34 6.34 12.25
N TRP A 100 -0.03 5.19 12.86
CA TRP A 100 -0.81 4.66 13.97
C TRP A 100 -0.79 5.55 15.21
N GLY A 101 -1.96 5.71 15.81
CA GLY A 101 -2.22 6.62 16.93
C GLY A 101 -2.64 8.03 16.50
N ALA A 102 -2.15 8.53 15.35
CA ALA A 102 -2.68 9.75 14.75
C ALA A 102 -3.90 9.47 13.84
N TYR A 103 -3.93 8.29 13.23
CA TYR A 103 -5.03 7.80 12.41
C TYR A 103 -5.45 6.39 12.82
N ARG A 104 -6.74 6.10 12.61
CA ARG A 104 -7.23 4.72 12.46
C ARG A 104 -7.18 4.35 10.98
N THR A 105 -6.40 3.33 10.63
CA THR A 105 -6.15 2.94 9.24
C THR A 105 -7.10 1.84 8.77
N GLU A 106 -7.63 1.95 7.54
CA GLU A 106 -8.32 0.88 6.82
C GLU A 106 -7.70 0.70 5.43
N PHE A 107 -7.62 -0.54 4.94
CA PHE A 107 -6.92 -0.90 3.71
C PHE A 107 -7.82 -1.70 2.76
N TYR A 108 -7.89 -1.28 1.52
CA TYR A 108 -8.72 -1.89 0.48
C TYR A 108 -7.91 -2.10 -0.80
N PRO A 109 -7.15 -3.21 -0.92
CA PRO A 109 -6.48 -3.57 -2.17
C PRO A 109 -7.51 -4.05 -3.20
N THR A 110 -7.36 -3.60 -4.45
CA THR A 110 -8.26 -3.86 -5.58
C THR A 110 -7.47 -4.06 -6.87
N TYR A 111 -8.05 -4.74 -7.85
CA TYR A 111 -7.54 -4.79 -9.22
C TYR A 111 -8.19 -3.71 -10.10
N ASP A 112 -7.53 -3.31 -11.19
CA ASP A 112 -8.06 -2.29 -12.10
C ASP A 112 -9.06 -2.90 -13.10
N TYR A 113 -10.35 -2.75 -12.82
CA TYR A 113 -11.44 -3.26 -13.67
C TYR A 113 -11.94 -2.25 -14.72
N LYS A 114 -11.36 -1.04 -14.78
CA LYS A 114 -11.94 0.08 -15.52
C LYS A 114 -12.14 -0.22 -17.00
N ALA A 115 -11.12 -0.76 -17.67
CA ALA A 115 -11.17 -1.03 -19.11
C ALA A 115 -12.25 -2.07 -19.45
N VAL A 116 -12.37 -3.13 -18.65
CA VAL A 116 -13.40 -4.17 -18.84
C VAL A 116 -14.79 -3.58 -18.62
N GLY A 117 -15.00 -2.85 -17.52
CA GLY A 117 -16.28 -2.23 -17.22
C GLY A 117 -16.76 -1.26 -18.31
N LEU A 118 -15.87 -0.43 -18.86
CA LEU A 118 -16.20 0.45 -19.98
C LEU A 118 -16.57 -0.33 -21.25
N ALA A 119 -15.83 -1.38 -21.58
CA ALA A 119 -16.14 -2.21 -22.74
C ALA A 119 -17.50 -2.92 -22.61
N GLU A 120 -17.87 -3.38 -21.41
CA GLU A 120 -19.20 -3.96 -21.18
C GLU A 120 -20.32 -2.92 -21.30
N HIS A 121 -20.10 -1.68 -20.85
CA HIS A 121 -21.05 -0.59 -21.08
C HIS A 121 -21.24 -0.26 -22.56
N ASP A 122 -20.17 -0.25 -23.35
CA ASP A 122 -20.24 0.06 -24.78
C ASP A 122 -20.94 -1.06 -25.57
N LYS A 123 -20.76 -2.34 -25.19
CA LYS A 123 -21.49 -3.48 -25.78
C LYS A 123 -22.98 -3.47 -25.46
N ALA A 124 -23.37 -2.89 -24.32
CA ALA A 124 -24.75 -2.84 -23.86
C ALA A 124 -25.57 -1.67 -24.43
N ARG A 125 -24.94 -0.78 -25.22
CA ARG A 125 -25.58 0.32 -25.95
C ARG A 125 -26.01 -0.13 -27.33
#